data_AF-A0A0P7TFI5-F1
#
_entry.id   AF-A0A0P7TFI5-F1
#
_cell.length_a   1.000
_cell.length_b   1.000
_cell.length_c   1.000
_cell.angle_alpha   90.00
_cell.angle_beta   90.00
_cell.angle_gamma   90.00
#
_symmetry.space_group_name_H-M   'P 1'
#
loop_
_entity.id
_entity.type
_entity.pdbx_description
1 polymer ?
#
loop_
_entity_poly.entity_id
_entity_poly.type
_entity_poly.pdbx_seq_one_letter_code
_entity_poly.pdbx_strand_id
1 'polypeptide(L)'
;MLAVFWFSPVPAEQNVKPQYMEALQDRVVGGSVAKPHAWPWQISLQYLSRGSYYHNCGGSLVRRGWVMTAAHCVSIFGVWRVVLGAQKITANEPTQQVVRVTNIYIHPNWDPNNASSG
;
A
#
# COMPACT_ATOMS: atom_id res chain seq x y z
N MET A 1 3.23 14.54 4.97
CA MET A 1 2.53 13.36 5.55
C MET A 1 2.83 12.03 4.82
N LEU A 2 4.10 11.61 4.71
CA LEU A 2 4.47 10.41 3.92
C LEU A 2 5.36 9.46 4.73
N ALA A 3 5.04 8.17 4.68
CA ALA A 3 5.91 7.08 5.11
C ALA A 3 6.39 6.32 3.88
N VAL A 4 7.71 6.14 3.77
CA VAL A 4 8.32 5.49 2.61
C VAL A 4 9.04 4.23 3.01
N PHE A 5 8.84 3.15 2.25
CA PHE A 5 9.44 1.84 2.55
C PHE A 5 10.48 1.44 1.52
N TRP A 6 11.62 0.90 1.96
CA TRP A 6 12.56 0.18 1.09
C TRP A 6 12.28 -1.33 1.15
N PHE A 7 12.38 -2.02 0.01
CA PHE A 7 12.31 -3.48 -0.08
C PHE A 7 13.51 -4.03 -0.89
N SER A 8 13.97 -5.24 -0.57
CA SER A 8 14.87 -6.04 -1.43
C SER A 8 14.20 -6.38 -2.78
N PRO A 9 14.97 -6.64 -3.86
CA PRO A 9 14.47 -6.56 -5.23
C PRO A 9 13.29 -7.51 -5.48
N VAL A 10 12.16 -6.91 -5.83
CA VAL A 10 10.94 -7.59 -6.23
C VAL A 10 10.98 -7.82 -7.74
N PRO A 11 10.98 -9.06 -8.24
CA PRO A 11 11.01 -9.36 -9.66
C PRO A 11 9.58 -9.44 -10.21
N ALA A 12 9.04 -8.32 -10.67
CA ALA A 12 8.00 -8.31 -11.70
C ALA A 12 7.78 -6.87 -12.18
N GLU A 13 8.43 -6.53 -13.28
CA GLU A 13 8.10 -5.35 -14.06
C GLU A 13 6.89 -5.72 -14.93
N GLN A 14 5.67 -5.48 -14.44
CA GLN A 14 4.49 -5.52 -15.29
C GLN A 14 4.36 -4.18 -16.02
N ASN A 15 4.44 -4.22 -17.35
CA ASN A 15 4.13 -3.12 -18.26
C ASN A 15 2.63 -2.79 -18.22
N VAL A 16 2.13 -2.28 -17.09
CA VAL A 16 0.72 -1.87 -16.96
C VAL A 16 0.62 -0.40 -17.33
N LYS A 17 -0.01 -0.10 -18.47
CA LYS A 17 -0.36 1.28 -18.83
C LYS A 17 -1.48 1.76 -17.87
N PRO A 18 -1.31 2.87 -17.13
CA PRO A 18 -2.37 3.41 -16.29
C PRO A 18 -3.56 3.84 -17.16
N GLN A 19 -4.74 3.27 -16.93
CA GLN A 19 -5.97 3.73 -17.56
C GLN A 19 -6.51 4.93 -16.75
N TYR A 20 -5.97 6.12 -17.01
CA TYR A 20 -6.40 7.38 -16.37
C TYR A 20 -7.81 7.84 -16.78
N MET A 21 -8.47 7.14 -17.70
CA MET A 21 -9.70 7.60 -18.35
C MET A 21 -10.98 6.90 -17.86
N GLU A 22 -11.05 6.42 -16.62
CA GLU A 22 -12.37 6.16 -16.03
C GLU A 22 -13.02 7.51 -15.68
N ALA A 23 -14.22 7.72 -16.23
CA ALA A 23 -14.95 8.97 -16.18
C ALA A 23 -14.94 9.60 -14.78
N LEU A 24 -14.75 10.93 -14.72
CA LEU A 24 -14.92 11.74 -13.50
C LEU A 24 -16.34 11.54 -12.97
N GLN A 25 -16.54 10.53 -12.15
CA GLN A 25 -17.78 10.30 -11.43
C GLN A 25 -17.74 11.13 -10.15
N ASP A 26 -18.65 12.09 -10.03
CA ASP A 26 -18.90 12.78 -8.77
C ASP A 26 -19.23 11.76 -7.68
N ARG A 27 -18.59 11.97 -6.51
CA ARG A 27 -18.71 11.22 -5.24
C ARG A 27 -19.17 9.76 -5.40
N VAL A 28 -18.22 8.84 -5.33
CA VAL A 28 -18.49 7.39 -5.21
C VAL A 28 -19.27 7.10 -3.91
N VAL A 29 -20.58 6.88 -4.01
CA VAL A 29 -21.44 6.40 -2.92
C VAL A 29 -21.80 4.93 -3.21
N GLY A 30 -21.61 4.05 -2.23
CA GLY A 30 -21.88 2.61 -2.38
C GLY A 30 -20.79 1.81 -3.10
N GLY A 31 -20.00 2.46 -3.95
CA GLY A 31 -18.82 1.86 -4.60
C GLY A 31 -19.12 0.63 -5.46
N SER A 32 -18.09 0.09 -6.08
CA SER A 32 -18.15 -1.21 -6.75
C SER A 32 -16.79 -1.90 -6.65
N VAL A 33 -16.77 -3.21 -6.91
CA VAL A 33 -15.51 -3.95 -7.00
C VAL A 33 -14.72 -3.38 -8.18
N ALA A 34 -13.50 -2.91 -7.92
CA ALA A 34 -12.62 -2.39 -8.97
C ALA A 34 -12.37 -3.48 -10.03
N LYS A 35 -12.23 -3.08 -11.29
CA LYS A 35 -11.78 -4.02 -12.34
C LYS A 35 -10.43 -4.62 -11.93
N PRO A 36 -10.20 -5.93 -12.13
CA PRO A 36 -8.93 -6.57 -11.82
C PRO A 36 -7.77 -5.79 -12.42
N HIS A 37 -6.78 -5.47 -11.59
CA HIS A 37 -5.56 -4.74 -11.96
C HIS A 37 -5.75 -3.31 -12.48
N ALA A 38 -6.92 -2.67 -12.30
CA ALA A 38 -7.14 -1.27 -12.70
C ALA A 38 -6.21 -0.30 -11.95
N TRP A 39 -5.86 -0.63 -10.71
CA TRP A 39 -5.01 0.16 -9.82
C TRP A 39 -3.76 -0.65 -9.45
N PRO A 40 -2.83 -0.88 -10.39
CA PRO A 40 -1.70 -1.81 -10.19
C PRO A 40 -0.71 -1.33 -9.11
N TRP A 41 -0.72 -0.04 -8.78
CA TRP A 41 0.06 0.53 -7.68
C TRP A 41 -0.59 0.37 -6.31
N GLN A 42 -1.86 -0.03 -6.20
CA GLN A 42 -2.54 -0.18 -4.92
C GLN A 42 -1.87 -1.28 -4.10
N ILE A 43 -1.63 -0.99 -2.81
CA ILE A 43 -1.06 -1.96 -1.87
C ILE A 43 -1.94 -2.15 -0.64
N SER A 44 -1.74 -3.30 0.01
CA SER A 44 -2.25 -3.58 1.35
C SER A 44 -1.05 -3.58 2.31
N LEU A 45 -0.99 -2.57 3.19
CA LEU A 45 -0.02 -2.51 4.28
C LEU A 45 -0.54 -3.35 5.44
N GLN A 46 0.27 -4.27 5.93
CA GLN A 46 -0.11 -5.22 6.96
C GLN A 46 0.87 -5.22 8.12
N TYR A 47 0.35 -5.25 9.34
CA TYR A 47 1.14 -5.37 10.57
C TYR A 47 1.03 -6.77 11.14
N LEU A 48 2.12 -7.24 11.76
CA LEU A 48 2.14 -8.48 12.51
C LEU A 48 1.61 -8.24 13.93
N SER A 49 0.62 -9.03 14.33
CA SER A 49 0.12 -9.06 15.72
C SER A 49 -0.28 -10.48 16.09
N ARG A 50 0.09 -10.93 17.29
CA ARG A 50 -0.27 -12.27 17.81
C ARG A 50 0.00 -13.41 16.80
N GLY A 51 1.11 -13.33 16.05
CA GLY A 51 1.51 -14.33 15.05
C GLY A 51 0.79 -14.27 13.71
N SER A 52 -0.15 -13.34 13.50
CA SER A 52 -0.89 -13.18 12.25
C SER A 52 -0.73 -11.77 11.67
N TYR A 53 -0.80 -11.66 10.34
CA TYR A 53 -0.75 -10.37 9.65
C TYR A 53 -2.15 -9.84 9.38
N TYR A 54 -2.37 -8.56 9.68
CA TYR A 54 -3.66 -7.88 9.50
C TYR A 54 -3.49 -6.65 8.62
N HIS A 55 -4.46 -6.42 7.74
CA HIS A 55 -4.52 -5.16 6.98
C HIS A 55 -4.71 -3.97 7.92
N ASN A 56 -3.86 -2.96 7.76
CA ASN A 56 -3.94 -1.71 8.51
C ASN A 56 -4.39 -0.55 7.63
N CYS A 57 -3.69 -0.36 6.50
CA CYS A 57 -3.88 0.78 5.61
C CYS A 57 -3.61 0.41 4.16
N GLY A 58 -4.04 1.30 3.25
CA GLY A 58 -3.59 1.31 1.87
C GLY A 58 -2.26 2.04 1.67
N GLY A 59 -1.88 2.19 0.41
CA GLY A 59 -0.73 2.97 -0.03
C GLY A 59 -0.55 2.84 -1.54
N SER A 60 0.54 3.37 -2.06
CA SER A 60 0.86 3.28 -3.48
C SER A 60 2.31 2.86 -3.70
N LEU A 61 2.53 1.91 -4.60
CA LEU A 61 3.86 1.62 -5.16
C LEU A 61 4.27 2.80 -6.05
N VAL A 62 5.22 3.60 -5.59
CA VAL A 62 5.70 4.79 -6.31
C VAL A 62 6.96 4.51 -7.13
N ARG A 63 7.71 3.47 -6.76
CA ARG A 63 8.86 2.95 -7.50
C ARG A 63 9.10 1.51 -7.07
N ARG A 64 9.83 0.72 -7.87
CA ARG A 64 10.30 -0.61 -7.47
C ARG A 64 10.96 -0.56 -6.09
N GLY A 65 10.39 -1.31 -5.14
CA GLY A 65 10.88 -1.36 -3.77
C GLY A 65 10.58 -0.12 -2.94
N TRP A 66 9.70 0.78 -3.41
CA TRP A 66 9.34 2.04 -2.77
C TRP A 66 7.82 2.22 -2.72
N VAL A 67 7.25 2.16 -1.52
CA VAL A 67 5.81 2.36 -1.27
C VAL A 67 5.61 3.63 -0.46
N MET A 68 4.57 4.38 -0.80
CA MET A 68 4.12 5.59 -0.12
C MET A 68 2.81 5.32 0.63
N THR A 69 2.74 5.71 1.90
CA THR A 69 1.52 5.64 2.73
C THR A 69 1.47 6.81 3.73
N ALA A 70 0.41 6.92 4.52
CA ALA A 70 0.29 7.95 5.56
C ALA A 70 1.18 7.64 6.76
N ALA A 71 1.70 8.67 7.42
CA ALA A 71 2.58 8.52 8.58
C ALA A 71 1.87 7.84 9.77
N HIS A 72 0.58 8.14 10.00
CA HIS A 72 -0.20 7.52 11.07
C HIS A 72 -0.51 6.03 10.83
N CYS A 73 -0.27 5.52 9.62
CA CYS A 73 -0.48 4.10 9.30
C CYS A 73 0.66 3.20 9.77
N VAL A 74 1.76 3.77 10.25
CA VAL A 74 2.98 3.03 10.58
C VAL A 74 3.49 3.36 11.97
N SER A 75 4.26 2.42 12.51
CA SER A 75 5.07 2.61 13.70
C SER A 75 6.45 2.02 13.44
N ILE A 76 7.50 2.73 13.87
CA ILE A 76 8.90 2.31 13.72
C ILE A 76 9.24 1.03 14.47
N PHE A 77 8.43 0.65 15.47
CA PHE A 77 8.63 -0.56 16.28
C PHE A 77 7.82 -1.76 15.77
N GLY A 78 7.00 -1.58 14.74
CA GLY A 78 6.17 -2.66 14.19
C GLY A 78 6.90 -3.55 13.19
N VAL A 79 6.44 -4.80 13.04
CA VAL A 79 6.83 -5.67 11.93
C VAL A 79 5.78 -5.54 10.84
N TRP A 80 6.21 -5.12 9.66
CA TRP A 80 5.32 -4.78 8.56
C TRP A 80 5.62 -5.61 7.31
N ARG A 81 4.57 -5.87 6.54
CA ARG A 81 4.67 -6.37 5.17
C ARG A 81 3.70 -5.62 4.26
N VAL A 82 4.01 -5.64 2.97
CA VAL A 82 3.16 -5.10 1.92
C VAL A 82 2.71 -6.25 1.02
N VAL A 83 1.42 -6.26 0.66
CA VAL A 83 0.87 -7.13 -0.37
C VAL A 83 0.55 -6.28 -1.60
N LEU A 84 1.13 -6.67 -2.73
CA LEU A 84 0.97 -6.06 -4.06
C LEU A 84 0.24 -7.03 -4.99
N GLY A 85 -0.37 -6.51 -6.05
CA GLY A 85 -0.97 -7.35 -7.11
C GLY A 85 -2.18 -8.19 -6.66
N ALA A 86 -2.78 -7.83 -5.51
CA ALA A 86 -3.97 -8.48 -4.96
C ALA A 86 -5.25 -7.81 -5.48
N GLN A 87 -6.18 -8.60 -5.99
CA GLN A 87 -7.57 -8.20 -6.18
C GLN A 87 -8.38 -8.51 -4.91
N LYS A 88 -8.19 -9.70 -4.32
CA LYS A 88 -8.77 -10.08 -3.02
C LYS A 88 -7.67 -10.50 -2.06
N ILE A 89 -7.44 -9.70 -1.01
CA ILE A 89 -6.36 -9.92 -0.03
C ILE A 89 -6.45 -11.25 0.75
N THR A 90 -7.62 -11.90 0.77
CA THR A 90 -7.83 -13.18 1.45
C THR A 90 -7.71 -14.37 0.50
N ALA A 91 -7.58 -14.14 -0.82
CA ALA A 91 -7.42 -15.19 -1.82
C ALA A 91 -5.93 -15.40 -2.12
N ASN A 92 -5.59 -16.63 -2.52
CA ASN A 92 -4.26 -16.93 -3.05
C ASN A 92 -4.26 -16.69 -4.56
N GLU A 93 -3.73 -15.54 -4.99
CA GLU A 93 -3.67 -15.16 -6.40
C GLU A 93 -2.21 -15.19 -6.90
N PRO A 94 -1.94 -15.72 -8.10
CA PRO A 94 -0.56 -15.84 -8.61
C PRO A 94 0.12 -14.49 -8.86
N THR A 95 -0.66 -13.41 -8.96
CA THR A 95 -0.16 -12.04 -9.12
C THR A 95 0.25 -11.41 -7.79
N GLN A 96 -0.10 -12.02 -6.65
CA GLN A 96 0.19 -11.47 -5.34
C GLN A 96 1.66 -11.58 -4.99
N GLN A 97 2.20 -10.47 -4.52
CA GLN A 97 3.57 -10.40 -4.03
C GLN A 97 3.54 -9.88 -2.60
N VAL A 98 4.08 -10.69 -1.69
CA VAL A 98 4.13 -10.39 -0.26
C VAL A 98 5.57 -10.06 0.09
N VAL A 99 5.81 -8.81 0.49
CA VAL A 99 7.16 -8.28 0.70
C VAL A 99 7.29 -7.67 2.09
N ARG A 100 8.30 -8.08 2.84
CA ARG A 100 8.55 -7.55 4.20
C ARG A 100 9.20 -6.18 4.13
N VAL A 101 8.66 -5.22 4.88
CA VAL A 101 9.22 -3.87 4.99
C VAL A 101 10.55 -3.92 5.75
N THR A 102 11.58 -3.23 5.23
CA THR A 102 12.87 -3.12 5.92
C THR A 102 13.05 -1.79 6.63
N ASN A 103 12.72 -0.68 5.96
CA ASN A 103 12.93 0.68 6.47
C ASN A 103 11.63 1.47 6.40
N ILE A 104 11.43 2.40 7.32
CA ILE A 104 10.28 3.32 7.35
C ILE A 104 10.82 4.75 7.48
N TYR A 105 10.48 5.62 6.53
CA TYR A 105 10.86 7.04 6.56
C TYR A 105 9.63 7.89 6.83
N ILE A 106 9.43 8.34 8.07
CA ILE A 106 8.34 9.24 8.46
C ILE A 106 8.75 10.69 8.19
N HIS A 107 7.85 11.48 7.59
CA HIS A 107 8.09 12.90 7.35
C HIS A 107 8.42 13.65 8.66
N PRO A 108 9.50 14.47 8.70
CA PRO A 108 10.01 15.05 9.95
C PRO A 108 9.04 16.02 10.64
N ASN A 109 8.10 16.60 9.89
CA ASN A 109 7.11 17.55 10.43
C ASN A 109 5.78 16.88 10.80
N TRP A 110 5.68 15.56 10.73
CA TRP A 110 4.48 14.85 11.17
C TRP A 110 4.39 14.87 12.70
N ASP A 111 3.27 15.37 13.23
CA ASP A 111 2.93 15.35 14.64
C ASP A 111 2.01 14.14 14.94
N PRO A 112 2.42 13.21 15.82
CA PRO A 112 1.60 12.06 16.19
C PRO A 112 0.28 12.44 16.89
N ASN A 113 0.14 13.66 17.41
CA ASN A 113 -1.10 14.15 18.03
C ASN A 113 -2.08 14.75 17.01
N ASN A 114 -1.64 14.94 15.76
CA ASN A 114 -2.47 15.46 14.68
C ASN A 114 -2.29 14.59 13.43
N ALA A 115 -3.23 13.68 13.22
CA ALA A 115 -3.21 12.69 12.15
C ALA A 115 -3.18 13.26 10.72
N SER A 116 -3.39 14.58 10.56
CA SER A 116 -3.38 15.32 9.30
C SER A 116 -2.19 16.29 9.15
N SER A 117 -1.29 16.36 10.14
CA SER A 117 -0.15 17.28 10.16
C SER A 117 1.02 16.91 9.21
N GLY A 118 1.65 17.95 8.68
CA GLY A 118 2.96 17.91 8.01
C GLY A 118 2.97 17.41 6.58
#